data_AF-A0A7S2NH09-F1
#
_entry.id   AF-A0A7S2NH09-F1
#
_cell.length_a   1.000
_cell.length_b   1.000
_cell.length_c   1.000
_cell.angle_alpha   90.00
_cell.angle_beta   90.00
_cell.angle_gamma   90.00
#
_symmetry.space_group_name_H-M   'P 1'
#
loop_
_entity.id
_entity.type
_entity.pdbx_description
1 polymer ?
#
loop_
_entity_poly.entity_id
_entity_poly.type
_entity_poly.pdbx_seq_one_letter_code
_entity_poly.pdbx_strand_id
1 'polypeptide(L)'
;PPLRKGREKKSEWIAKNGAKPTPMILEPLRSILPKYEKRCMFVEDPKADERERQRMCVWTPAEKKTFAEKWVQHPKNFRKIKSYLDFKTVGDCITFYYREKHEMELKKEARK
;
A
#
# COMPACT_ATOMS: atom_id res chain seq x y z
N PRO A 1 -14.44 -11.18 -61.88
CA PRO A 1 -15.53 -10.19 -61.79
C PRO A 1 -15.06 -8.92 -61.03
N PRO A 2 -15.21 -7.70 -61.60
CA PRO A 2 -14.82 -6.51 -60.87
C PRO A 2 -15.76 -6.28 -59.67
N LEU A 3 -15.17 -6.04 -58.49
CA LEU A 3 -15.89 -5.72 -57.26
C LEU A 3 -16.77 -4.49 -57.49
N ARG A 4 -18.08 -4.59 -57.21
CA ARG A 4 -18.99 -3.44 -57.28
C ARG A 4 -18.50 -2.37 -56.29
N LYS A 5 -17.99 -1.25 -56.80
CA LYS A 5 -17.71 -0.07 -55.96
C LYS A 5 -19.02 0.36 -55.29
N GLY A 6 -19.08 0.31 -53.97
CA GLY A 6 -20.19 0.85 -53.20
C GLY A 6 -20.34 2.34 -53.50
N ARG A 7 -21.58 2.84 -53.63
CA ARG A 7 -21.84 4.27 -53.80
C ARG A 7 -21.24 5.03 -52.61
N GLU A 8 -20.17 5.79 -52.84
CA GLU A 8 -19.67 6.75 -51.87
C GLU A 8 -20.79 7.76 -51.59
N LYS A 9 -21.21 7.84 -50.33
CA LYS A 9 -22.24 8.81 -49.94
C LYS A 9 -21.60 10.20 -50.03
N LYS A 10 -22.28 11.13 -50.71
CA LYS A 10 -21.85 12.54 -50.80
C LYS A 10 -21.49 13.04 -49.40
N SER A 11 -20.37 13.75 -49.28
CA SER A 11 -19.85 14.32 -48.04
C SER A 11 -20.91 15.10 -47.26
N GLU A 12 -21.80 15.80 -47.97
CA GLU A 12 -22.95 16.51 -47.41
C GLU A 12 -23.95 15.60 -46.69
N TRP A 13 -24.23 14.41 -47.25
CA TRP A 13 -25.12 13.44 -46.61
C TRP A 13 -24.50 12.88 -45.33
N ILE A 14 -23.19 12.65 -45.33
CA ILE A 14 -22.43 12.20 -44.16
C ILE A 14 -22.40 13.30 -43.09
N ALA A 15 -22.20 14.56 -43.47
CA ALA A 15 -22.25 15.68 -42.53
C ALA A 15 -23.65 15.90 -41.93
N LYS A 16 -24.72 15.64 -42.71
CA LYS A 16 -26.11 15.80 -42.28
C LYS A 16 -26.59 14.65 -41.38
N ASN A 17 -26.18 13.41 -41.67
CA ASN A 17 -26.70 12.21 -40.99
C ASN A 17 -25.66 11.48 -40.13
N GLY A 18 -24.40 11.89 -40.17
CA GLY A 18 -23.34 11.33 -39.34
C GLY A 18 -23.50 11.76 -37.88
N ALA A 19 -23.14 10.88 -36.96
CA ALA A 19 -23.11 11.21 -35.54
C ALA A 19 -22.10 12.35 -35.32
N LYS A 20 -22.56 13.46 -34.72
CA LYS A 20 -21.68 14.57 -34.32
C LYS A 20 -21.12 14.22 -32.95
N PRO A 21 -19.84 13.80 -32.83
CA PRO A 21 -19.27 13.55 -31.52
C PRO A 21 -19.30 14.85 -30.74
N THR A 22 -19.78 14.79 -29.49
CA THR A 22 -19.68 15.93 -28.59
C THR A 22 -18.21 16.32 -28.47
N PRO A 23 -17.87 17.61 -28.56
CA PRO A 23 -16.49 18.01 -28.44
C PRO A 23 -16.04 17.61 -27.02
N MET A 24 -15.01 16.76 -26.93
CA MET A 24 -14.39 16.39 -25.64
C MET A 24 -13.59 17.60 -25.15
N ILE A 25 -14.27 18.70 -24.86
CA ILE A 25 -13.65 19.91 -24.34
C ILE A 25 -13.42 19.65 -22.86
N LEU A 26 -12.20 19.26 -22.54
CA LEU A 26 -11.77 19.05 -21.18
C LEU A 26 -11.62 20.39 -20.44
N GLU A 27 -11.41 21.52 -21.15
CA GLU A 27 -11.23 22.86 -20.56
C GLU A 27 -12.40 23.34 -19.68
N PRO A 28 -13.67 23.40 -20.16
CA PRO A 28 -14.79 23.89 -19.34
C PRO A 28 -15.01 23.02 -18.11
N LEU A 29 -14.77 21.70 -18.22
CA LEU A 29 -14.89 20.79 -17.09
C LEU A 29 -13.70 20.92 -16.13
N ARG A 30 -12.49 21.20 -16.62
CA ARG A 30 -11.30 21.42 -15.77
C ARG A 30 -11.41 22.64 -14.86
N SER A 31 -12.10 23.70 -15.29
CA SER A 31 -12.30 24.90 -14.45
C SER A 31 -13.40 24.73 -13.40
N ILE A 32 -14.38 23.87 -13.67
CA ILE A 32 -15.53 23.61 -12.78
C ILE A 32 -15.24 22.46 -11.81
N LEU A 33 -14.45 21.47 -12.23
CA LEU A 33 -14.09 20.33 -11.38
C LEU A 33 -13.01 20.73 -10.37
N PRO A 34 -13.16 20.35 -9.09
CA PRO A 34 -12.10 20.58 -8.11
C PRO A 34 -10.80 19.92 -8.59
N LYS A 35 -9.70 20.68 -8.52
CA LYS A 35 -8.37 20.19 -8.89
C LYS A 35 -8.06 18.94 -8.08
N TYR A 36 -7.63 17.86 -8.73
CA TYR A 36 -7.17 16.67 -8.02
C TYR A 36 -5.95 17.03 -7.17
N GLU A 37 -6.20 17.26 -5.88
CA GLU A 37 -5.16 17.34 -4.89
C GLU A 37 -4.70 15.91 -4.61
N LYS A 38 -3.45 15.61 -4.95
CA LYS A 38 -2.76 14.42 -4.43
C LYS A 38 -2.68 14.59 -2.92
N ARG A 39 -3.70 14.11 -2.21
CA ARG A 39 -3.69 13.86 -0.77
C ARG A 39 -2.77 12.69 -0.41
N CYS A 40 -1.96 12.23 -1.36
CA CYS A 40 -1.00 11.16 -1.17
C CYS A 40 0.05 11.69 -0.21
N MET A 41 0.11 11.10 0.99
CA MET A 41 1.15 11.29 1.99
C MET A 41 2.53 11.35 1.32
N PHE A 42 2.98 12.56 1.00
CA PHE A 42 4.26 12.76 0.36
C PHE A 42 5.31 12.64 1.45
N VAL A 43 6.05 11.54 1.41
CA VAL A 43 7.17 11.33 2.31
C VAL A 43 8.40 11.87 1.62
N GLU A 44 8.91 13.01 2.09
CA GLU A 44 10.08 13.68 1.50
C GLU A 44 11.32 12.79 1.52
N ASP A 45 11.59 12.16 2.66
CA ASP A 45 12.65 11.16 2.82
C ASP A 45 12.12 9.90 3.54
N PRO A 46 11.87 8.81 2.78
CA PRO A 46 11.42 7.54 3.36
C PRO A 46 12.35 6.96 4.41
N LYS A 47 13.66 7.24 4.34
CA LYS A 47 14.63 6.74 5.32
C LYS A 47 14.60 7.53 6.62
N ALA A 48 14.31 8.83 6.55
CA ALA A 48 14.15 9.65 7.75
C ALA A 48 12.88 9.24 8.50
N ASP A 49 11.77 9.06 7.77
CA ASP A 49 10.47 8.65 8.32
C ASP A 49 10.54 7.29 9.02
N GLU A 50 11.13 6.28 8.38
CA GLU A 50 11.28 4.96 9.02
C GLU A 50 12.25 5.01 10.23
N ARG A 51 13.28 5.87 10.22
CA ARG A 51 14.14 6.09 11.39
C ARG A 51 13.37 6.71 12.55
N GLU A 52 12.48 7.66 12.28
CA GLU A 52 11.63 8.28 13.29
C GLU A 52 10.65 7.27 13.89
N ARG A 53 9.99 6.48 13.04
CA ARG A 53 9.15 5.37 13.47
C ARG A 53 9.91 4.38 14.37
N GLN A 54 11.15 4.06 14.03
CA GLN A 54 12.01 3.19 14.84
C GLN A 54 12.39 3.82 16.18
N ARG A 55 12.61 5.14 16.24
CA ARG A 55 12.85 5.86 17.51
C ARG A 55 11.64 5.83 18.41
N MET A 56 10.44 5.92 17.85
CA MET A 56 9.19 5.86 18.62
C MET A 56 8.91 4.44 19.15
N CYS A 57 9.39 3.39 18.47
CA CYS A 57 9.22 1.99 18.89
C CYS A 57 10.47 1.46 19.63
N VAL A 58 10.73 1.97 20.83
CA VAL A 58 11.80 1.45 21.69
C VAL A 58 11.37 0.12 22.33
N TRP A 59 12.22 -0.90 22.22
CA TRP A 59 12.05 -2.20 22.86
C TRP A 59 12.91 -2.26 24.12
N THR A 60 12.26 -2.33 25.27
CA THR A 60 12.96 -2.48 26.55
C THR A 60 13.46 -3.92 26.73
N PRO A 61 14.54 -4.14 27.50
CA PRO A 61 15.04 -5.50 27.77
C PRO A 61 13.99 -6.44 28.37
N ALA A 62 13.10 -5.90 29.22
CA ALA A 62 11.98 -6.64 29.79
C ALA A 62 10.97 -7.07 28.72
N GLU A 63 10.56 -6.18 27.82
CA GLU A 63 9.66 -6.53 26.71
C GLU A 63 10.27 -7.57 25.77
N LYS A 64 11.58 -7.46 25.48
CA LYS A 64 12.30 -8.44 24.66
C LYS A 64 12.30 -9.83 25.30
N LYS A 65 12.53 -9.90 26.61
CA LYS A 65 12.49 -11.16 27.37
C LYS A 65 11.09 -11.77 27.36
N THR A 66 10.06 -10.97 27.66
CA THR A 66 8.66 -11.41 27.60
C THR A 66 8.29 -11.92 26.19
N PHE A 67 8.73 -11.22 25.15
CA PHE A 67 8.51 -11.64 23.77
C PHE A 67 9.15 -13.01 23.48
N ALA A 68 10.41 -13.20 23.86
CA ALA A 68 11.13 -14.46 23.64
C ALA A 68 10.46 -15.64 24.36
N GLU A 69 10.13 -15.48 25.65
CA GLU A 69 9.46 -16.51 26.45
C GLU A 69 8.10 -16.90 25.85
N LYS A 70 7.29 -15.91 25.46
CA LYS A 70 5.97 -16.16 24.88
C LYS A 70 6.04 -16.69 23.46
N TRP A 71 7.09 -16.36 22.70
CA TRP A 71 7.30 -16.92 21.37
C TRP A 71 7.61 -18.41 21.40
N VAL A 72 8.40 -18.88 22.38
CA VAL A 72 8.66 -20.31 22.58
C VAL A 72 7.37 -21.06 22.91
N GLN A 73 6.50 -20.50 23.76
CA GLN A 73 5.21 -21.10 24.12
C GLN A 73 4.21 -21.08 22.94
N HIS A 74 4.23 -20.02 22.13
CA HIS A 74 3.26 -19.78 21.06
C HIS A 74 3.94 -19.31 19.77
N PRO A 75 4.62 -20.22 19.04
CA PRO A 75 5.38 -19.85 17.86
C PRO A 75 4.47 -19.26 16.79
N LYS A 76 4.88 -18.11 16.23
CA LYS A 76 4.18 -17.37 15.16
C LYS A 76 2.76 -16.88 15.50
N ASN A 77 2.31 -17.00 16.75
CA ASN A 77 1.03 -16.43 17.18
C ASN A 77 1.24 -15.01 17.77
N PHE A 78 1.46 -14.04 16.88
CA PHE A 78 1.75 -12.66 17.28
C PHE A 78 0.57 -11.96 17.96
N ARG A 79 -0.68 -12.40 17.69
CA ARG A 79 -1.86 -11.85 18.38
C ARG A 79 -1.86 -12.20 19.86
N LYS A 80 -1.45 -13.43 20.20
CA LYS A 80 -1.33 -13.88 21.59
C LYS A 80 -0.09 -13.32 22.27
N ILE A 81 1.02 -13.16 21.55
CA ILE A 81 2.20 -12.49 22.13
C ILE A 81 1.90 -11.02 22.44
N LYS A 82 1.19 -10.33 21.54
CA LYS A 82 0.77 -8.93 21.75
C LYS A 82 -0.09 -8.75 22.99
N SER A 83 -0.90 -9.74 23.40
CA SER A 83 -1.71 -9.59 24.62
C SER A 83 -0.89 -9.49 25.91
N TYR A 84 0.41 -9.80 25.86
CA TYR A 84 1.34 -9.63 26.98
C TYR A 84 2.17 -8.34 26.88
N LEU A 85 1.96 -7.54 25.83
CA LEU A 85 2.67 -6.29 25.56
C LEU A 85 1.65 -5.17 25.36
N ASP A 86 1.46 -4.34 26.39
CA ASP A 86 0.39 -3.34 26.39
C ASP A 86 0.66 -2.19 25.41
N PHE A 87 1.91 -1.76 25.30
CA PHE A 87 2.31 -0.60 24.50
C PHE A 87 2.75 -0.92 23.07
N LYS A 88 2.65 -2.20 22.65
CA LYS A 88 3.10 -2.64 21.33
C LYS A 88 1.93 -3.13 20.49
N THR A 89 1.97 -2.84 19.19
CA THR A 89 0.98 -3.37 18.25
C THR A 89 1.39 -4.75 17.73
N VAL A 90 0.45 -5.44 17.07
CA VAL A 90 0.77 -6.70 16.38
C VAL A 90 1.80 -6.47 15.27
N GLY A 91 1.72 -5.32 14.59
CA GLY A 91 2.68 -4.91 13.57
C GLY A 91 4.09 -4.79 14.14
N ASP A 92 4.24 -4.14 15.29
CA ASP A 92 5.53 -3.97 15.95
C ASP A 92 6.14 -5.30 16.37
N CYS A 93 5.33 -6.24 16.87
CA CYS A 93 5.77 -7.60 17.21
C CYS A 93 6.29 -8.36 15.99
N ILE A 94 5.62 -8.21 14.84
CA ILE A 94 6.04 -8.82 13.58
C ILE A 94 7.34 -8.18 13.08
N THR A 95 7.41 -6.84 13.04
CA THR A 95 8.62 -6.11 12.65
C THR A 95 9.81 -6.51 13.52
N PHE A 96 9.60 -6.56 14.84
CA PHE A 96 10.61 -6.99 15.80
C PHE A 96 11.10 -8.42 15.54
N TYR A 97 10.18 -9.36 15.31
CA TYR A 97 10.54 -10.74 14.96
C TYR A 97 11.44 -10.80 13.73
N TYR A 98 11.07 -10.14 12.63
CA TYR A 98 11.88 -10.21 11.42
C TYR A 98 13.22 -9.49 11.53
N ARG A 99 13.33 -8.51 12.44
CA ARG A 99 14.57 -7.80 12.73
C ARG A 99 15.53 -8.60 13.63
N GLU A 100 15.04 -9.14 14.74
CA GLU A 100 15.89 -9.71 15.81
C GLU A 100 15.87 -11.25 15.89
N LYS A 101 15.08 -11.98 15.09
CA LYS A 101 14.98 -13.47 15.18
C LYS A 101 16.31 -14.22 14.98
N HIS A 102 17.27 -13.61 14.31
CA HIS A 102 18.60 -14.19 14.08
C HIS A 102 19.56 -13.88 15.24
N GLU A 103 19.39 -12.72 15.88
CA GLU A 103 20.23 -12.25 16.98
C GLU A 103 19.83 -12.88 18.32
N MET A 104 18.52 -13.03 18.53
CA MET A 104 17.96 -13.61 19.76
C MET A 104 17.99 -15.15 19.78
N GLU A 105 18.54 -15.79 18.74
CA GLU A 105 18.58 -17.25 18.54
C GLU A 105 17.31 -18.00 18.97
N LEU A 106 16.13 -17.38 18.75
CA LEU A 106 14.84 -17.86 19.24
C LEU A 106 14.56 -19.32 18.86
N LYS A 107 15.10 -19.75 17.71
CA LYS A 107 14.98 -21.14 17.22
C LYS A 107 15.78 -22.16 18.03
N LYS A 108 16.88 -21.77 18.69
CA LYS A 108 17.66 -22.65 19.55
C LYS A 108 16.95 -22.85 20.88
N GLU A 109 16.42 -21.79 21.46
CA GLU A 109 15.63 -21.85 22.70
C GLU A 109 14.36 -22.70 22.54
N ALA A 110 13.69 -22.62 21.39
CA ALA A 110 12.50 -23.44 21.10
C ALA A 110 12.80 -24.92 20.79
N ARG A 111 14.08 -25.29 20.59
CA ARG A 111 14.50 -26.67 20.32
C ARG A 111 14.97 -27.40 21.59
N LYS A 112 15.06 -26.68 22.71
CA LYS A 112 15.46 -27.18 24.01
C LYS A 112 14.24 -27.72 24.76
#